data_AF-A0A969P4U5-F1
#
_entry.id   AF-A0A969P4U5-F1
#
_cell.length_a   1.000
_cell.length_b   1.000
_cell.length_c   1.000
_cell.angle_alpha   90.00
_cell.angle_beta   90.00
_cell.angle_gamma   90.00
#
_symmetry.space_group_name_H-M   'P 1'
#
loop_
_entity.id
_entity.type
_entity.pdbx_description
1 polymer ?
#
loop_
_entity_poly.entity_id
_entity_poly.type
_entity_poly.pdbx_seq_one_letter_code
_entity_poly.pdbx_strand_id
1 'polypeptide(L)'
;MDRAVIKFSSEDCGICHKMSFYDQKVVEELGLTFVDVKMQDTATYRKYRKILLTQYPDKAEMGWPTYIVCDSPEAEFKILGEVKGGHPKGEFRSRLQAVLAETN
;
A
#
# COMPACT_ATOMS: atom_id res chain seq x y z
N MET A 1 -11.92 -12.60 6.00
CA MET A 1 -10.51 -12.21 6.01
C MET A 1 -10.46 -10.84 5.36
N ASP A 2 -10.09 -9.81 6.11
CA ASP A 2 -10.09 -8.45 5.60
C ASP A 2 -8.75 -8.20 4.92
N ARG A 3 -8.77 -8.12 3.59
CA ARG A 3 -7.58 -7.86 2.78
C ARG A 3 -7.50 -6.38 2.46
N ALA A 4 -6.34 -5.80 2.73
CA ALA A 4 -6.12 -4.37 2.57
C ALA A 4 -4.87 -4.08 1.74
N VAL A 5 -4.90 -2.92 1.09
CA VAL A 5 -3.75 -2.29 0.44
C VAL A 5 -3.40 -1.04 1.24
N ILE A 6 -2.24 -1.07 1.87
CA ILE A 6 -1.74 0.02 2.69
C ILE A 6 -0.74 0.82 1.86
N LYS A 7 -1.12 2.03 1.49
CA LYS A 7 -0.25 2.96 0.76
C LYS A 7 0.54 3.80 1.76
N PHE A 8 1.85 3.66 1.76
CA PHE A 8 2.77 4.56 2.44
C PHE A 8 3.23 5.65 1.48
N SER A 9 3.05 6.92 1.89
CA SER A 9 3.43 8.08 1.08
C SER A 9 3.97 9.23 1.95
N SER A 10 4.70 10.15 1.32
CA SER A 10 5.15 11.40 1.94
C SER A 10 4.34 12.57 1.38
N GLU A 11 4.04 13.58 2.19
CA GLU A 11 3.40 14.82 1.73
C GLU A 11 4.24 15.58 0.68
N ASP A 12 5.56 15.41 0.71
CA ASP A 12 6.47 16.01 -0.28
C ASP A 12 6.49 15.28 -1.63
N CYS A 13 5.71 14.20 -1.77
CA CYS A 13 5.63 13.41 -3.00
C CYS A 13 4.46 13.89 -3.88
N GLY A 14 4.75 14.80 -4.81
CA GLY A 14 3.74 15.33 -5.75
C GLY A 14 3.04 14.26 -6.61
N ILE A 15 3.69 13.12 -6.86
CA ILE A 15 3.11 11.97 -7.59
C ILE A 15 2.11 11.22 -6.69
N CYS A 16 2.39 11.10 -5.39
CA CYS A 16 1.57 10.37 -4.43
C CYS A 16 0.18 11.02 -4.27
N HIS A 17 0.11 12.35 -4.31
CA HIS A 17 -1.16 13.09 -4.25
C HIS A 17 -2.00 12.94 -5.51
N LYS A 18 -1.37 12.99 -6.70
CA LYS A 18 -2.09 12.91 -7.98
C LYS A 18 -2.70 11.52 -8.23
N MET A 19 -2.04 10.47 -7.75
CA MET A 19 -2.44 9.08 -8.02
C MET A 19 -3.36 8.50 -6.96
N SER A 20 -3.36 9.03 -5.73
CA SER A 20 -4.11 8.45 -4.60
C SER A 20 -5.59 8.17 -4.88
N PHE A 21 -6.30 9.10 -5.53
CA PHE A 21 -7.73 8.91 -5.83
C PHE A 21 -7.96 7.76 -6.82
N TYR A 22 -7.08 7.62 -7.81
CA TYR A 22 -7.16 6.55 -8.78
C TYR A 22 -6.81 5.20 -8.15
N ASP A 23 -5.76 5.17 -7.34
CA ASP A 23 -5.31 3.95 -6.68
C ASP A 23 -6.36 3.43 -5.70
N GLN A 24 -6.95 4.32 -4.90
CA GLN A 24 -8.07 3.99 -4.02
C GLN A 24 -9.22 3.34 -4.80
N LYS A 25 -9.65 3.97 -5.90
CA LYS A 25 -10.74 3.45 -6.73
C LYS A 25 -10.42 2.06 -7.26
N VAL A 26 -9.21 1.82 -7.74
CA VAL A 26 -8.77 0.51 -8.25
C VAL A 26 -8.80 -0.55 -7.13
N VAL A 27 -8.33 -0.19 -5.93
CA VAL A 27 -8.30 -1.10 -4.77
C VAL A 27 -9.72 -1.48 -4.35
N GLU A 28 -10.62 -0.50 -4.25
CA GLU A 28 -12.03 -0.72 -3.91
C GLU A 28 -12.77 -1.54 -4.99
N GLU A 29 -12.51 -1.29 -6.27
CA GLU A 29 -13.06 -2.08 -7.39
C GLU A 29 -12.61 -3.55 -7.36
N LEU A 30 -11.46 -3.84 -6.76
CA LEU A 30 -10.95 -5.21 -6.56
C LEU A 30 -11.46 -5.84 -5.26
N GLY A 31 -12.35 -5.16 -4.52
CA GLY A 31 -12.94 -5.66 -3.28
C GLY A 31 -12.00 -5.63 -2.07
N LEU A 32 -10.96 -4.80 -2.12
CA LEU A 32 -9.99 -4.63 -1.04
C LEU A 32 -10.22 -3.33 -0.27
N THR A 33 -9.75 -3.28 0.98
CA THR A 33 -9.74 -2.05 1.77
C THR A 33 -8.53 -1.20 1.42
N PHE A 34 -8.73 0.07 1.08
CA PHE A 34 -7.63 1.02 0.88
C PHE A 34 -7.29 1.78 2.16
N VAL A 35 -6.02 1.77 2.56
CA VAL A 35 -5.52 2.52 3.73
C VAL A 35 -4.44 3.49 3.27
N ASP A 36 -4.73 4.79 3.33
CA ASP A 36 -3.75 5.84 3.03
C ASP A 36 -2.96 6.23 4.29
N VAL A 37 -1.66 5.93 4.30
CA VAL A 37 -0.74 6.25 5.38
C VAL A 37 0.26 7.29 4.91
N LYS A 38 0.07 8.53 5.37
CA LYS A 38 1.08 9.59 5.22
C LYS A 38 2.11 9.47 6.33
N MET A 39 3.39 9.56 6.01
CA MET A 39 4.48 9.49 7.00
C MET A 39 4.40 10.62 8.04
N GLN A 40 3.88 11.78 7.63
CA GLN A 40 3.63 12.95 8.47
C GLN A 40 2.43 12.76 9.40
N ASP A 41 1.46 11.90 9.04
CA ASP A 41 0.35 11.53 9.93
C ASP A 41 0.82 10.48 10.95
N THR A 42 1.38 10.97 12.05
CA THR A 42 1.95 10.14 13.10
C THR A 42 0.95 9.17 13.74
N ALA A 43 -0.34 9.47 13.76
CA ALA A 43 -1.35 8.59 14.37
C ALA A 43 -1.57 7.34 13.50
N THR A 44 -1.87 7.55 12.22
CA THR A 44 -2.08 6.47 11.24
C THR A 44 -0.77 5.71 10.99
N TYR A 45 0.34 6.42 10.84
CA TYR A 45 1.65 5.80 10.70
C TYR A 45 1.98 4.89 11.89
N ARG A 46 1.73 5.31 13.13
CA ARG A 46 1.99 4.46 14.30
C ARG A 46 1.18 3.16 14.27
N LYS A 47 -0.05 3.19 13.76
CA LYS A 47 -0.91 2.01 13.63
C LYS A 47 -0.30 0.99 12.64
N TYR A 48 0.14 1.45 11.47
CA TYR A 48 0.56 0.56 10.38
C TYR A 48 2.08 0.41 10.19
N ARG A 49 2.91 1.19 10.90
CA ARG A 49 4.39 1.15 10.75
C ARG A 49 4.97 -0.24 10.95
N LYS A 50 4.35 -1.09 11.77
CA LYS A 50 4.85 -2.44 12.03
C LYS A 50 4.84 -3.27 10.74
N ILE A 51 3.82 -3.11 9.89
CA ILE A 51 3.71 -3.76 8.59
C ILE A 51 4.84 -3.26 7.67
N LEU A 52 5.00 -1.93 7.60
CA LEU A 52 6.07 -1.33 6.80
C LEU A 52 7.46 -1.81 7.22
N LEU A 53 7.76 -1.79 8.52
CA LEU A 53 9.07 -2.17 9.05
C LEU A 53 9.33 -3.67 9.02
N THR A 54 8.29 -4.50 8.88
CA THR A 54 8.47 -5.94 8.64
C THR A 54 9.02 -6.18 7.25
N GLN A 55 8.54 -5.43 6.25
CA GLN A 55 9.05 -5.49 4.88
C GLN A 55 10.35 -4.69 4.71
N TYR A 56 10.48 -3.55 5.39
CA TYR A 56 11.59 -2.61 5.29
C TYR A 56 12.13 -2.20 6.67
N PRO A 57 12.93 -3.04 7.34
CA PRO A 57 13.45 -2.74 8.67
C PRO A 57 14.28 -1.45 8.74
N ASP A 58 15.02 -1.14 7.68
CA ASP A 58 15.93 0.02 7.57
C ASP A 58 15.43 1.10 6.59
N LYS A 59 14.31 0.85 5.89
CA LYS A 59 13.70 1.73 4.88
C LYS A 59 14.59 2.04 3.66
N ALA A 60 15.69 1.32 3.45
CA ALA A 60 16.68 1.66 2.43
C ALA A 60 16.17 1.44 0.99
N GLU A 61 15.27 0.48 0.77
CA GLU A 61 14.76 0.09 -0.55
C GLU A 61 13.30 0.50 -0.80
N MET A 62 12.80 1.47 -0.03
CA MET A 62 11.44 1.97 -0.21
C MET A 62 11.32 2.83 -1.48
N GLY A 63 10.42 2.44 -2.39
CA GLY A 63 10.02 3.25 -3.53
C GLY A 63 8.70 3.98 -3.26
N TRP A 64 8.66 5.30 -3.42
CA TRP A 64 7.46 6.10 -3.13
C TRP A 64 6.55 6.30 -4.35
N PRO A 65 5.21 6.20 -4.21
CA PRO A 65 4.49 5.59 -3.08
C PRO A 65 4.74 4.07 -2.99
N THR A 66 4.72 3.52 -1.77
CA THR A 66 4.83 2.07 -1.53
C THR A 66 3.45 1.53 -1.15
N TYR A 67 2.99 0.48 -1.82
CA TYR A 67 1.72 -0.19 -1.51
C TYR A 67 2.02 -1.58 -1.00
N ILE A 68 1.59 -1.90 0.22
CA ILE A 68 1.73 -3.23 0.81
C ILE A 68 0.36 -3.89 0.84
N VAL A 69 0.25 -5.08 0.26
CA VAL A 69 -0.96 -5.90 0.32
C VAL A 69 -0.84 -6.84 1.50
N CYS A 70 -1.81 -6.83 2.42
CA CYS A 70 -1.82 -7.72 3.56
C CYS A 70 -3.22 -8.15 3.98
N ASP A 71 -3.31 -9.34 4.57
CA ASP A 71 -4.50 -9.80 5.28
C ASP A 71 -4.44 -9.34 6.74
N SER A 72 -5.60 -8.99 7.31
CA SER A 72 -5.77 -8.62 8.73
C SER A 72 -4.85 -7.49 9.21
N PRO A 73 -4.87 -6.30 8.58
CA PRO A 73 -3.93 -5.20 8.85
C PRO A 73 -3.99 -4.65 10.29
N GLU A 74 -5.06 -4.92 11.03
CA GLU A 74 -5.27 -4.45 12.41
C GLU A 74 -5.03 -5.52 13.49
N ALA A 75 -4.74 -6.76 13.09
CA ALA A 75 -4.55 -7.90 13.99
C ALA A 75 -3.20 -8.59 13.72
N GLU A 76 -3.17 -9.92 13.64
CA GLU A 76 -2.02 -10.66 13.13
C GLU A 76 -1.98 -10.54 11.60
N PHE A 77 -1.27 -9.52 11.13
CA PHE A 77 -1.18 -9.25 9.71
C PHE A 77 -0.32 -10.28 8.98
N LYS A 78 -0.69 -10.61 7.75
CA LYS A 78 0.12 -11.39 6.82
C LYS A 78 0.36 -10.59 5.56
N ILE A 79 1.63 -10.27 5.27
CA ILE A 79 2.01 -9.59 4.03
C ILE A 79 1.89 -10.60 2.87
N LEU A 80 1.17 -10.20 1.82
CA LEU A 80 0.96 -10.98 0.61
C LEU A 80 1.89 -10.54 -0.52
N GLY A 81 2.22 -9.25 -0.54
CA GLY A 81 3.19 -8.69 -1.48
C GLY A 81 3.14 -7.17 -1.49
N GLU A 82 3.76 -6.58 -2.50
CA GLU A 82 3.90 -5.14 -2.60
C GLU A 82 3.93 -4.63 -4.04
N VAL A 83 3.57 -3.36 -4.20
CA VAL A 83 3.73 -2.59 -5.44
C VAL A 83 4.48 -1.32 -5.08
N LYS A 84 5.53 -0.96 -5.81
CA LYS A 84 6.37 0.21 -5.51
C LYS A 84 6.34 1.23 -6.64
N GLY A 85 6.30 2.51 -6.28
CA GLY A 85 6.44 3.62 -7.19
C GLY A 85 5.12 4.10 -7.78
N GLY A 86 5.18 5.25 -8.45
CA GLY A 86 4.07 5.77 -9.24
C GLY A 86 4.03 5.10 -10.59
N HIS A 87 2.90 4.50 -10.94
CA HIS A 87 2.69 3.85 -12.23
C HIS A 87 1.78 4.69 -13.14
N PRO A 88 1.95 4.64 -14.47
CA PRO A 88 0.93 5.09 -15.41
C PRO A 88 -0.45 4.51 -15.09
N LYS A 89 -1.51 5.26 -15.44
CA LYS A 89 -2.90 4.81 -15.24
C LYS A 89 -3.11 3.43 -15.88
N GLY A 90 -3.68 2.50 -15.12
CA GLY A 90 -3.96 1.11 -15.54
C GLY A 90 -2.88 0.09 -15.17
N GLU A 91 -1.61 0.50 -15.05
CA GLU A 91 -0.54 -0.45 -14.70
C GLU A 91 -0.59 -0.84 -13.21
N PHE A 92 -0.99 0.09 -12.34
CA PHE A 92 -1.21 -0.20 -10.91
C PHE A 92 -2.19 -1.37 -10.70
N ARG A 93 -3.30 -1.39 -11.45
CA ARG A 93 -4.29 -2.48 -11.38
C ARG A 93 -3.67 -3.82 -11.74
N SER A 94 -2.94 -3.87 -12.85
CA SER A 94 -2.33 -5.11 -13.35
C SER A 94 -1.31 -5.67 -12.36
N ARG A 95 -0.49 -4.80 -11.76
CA ARG A 95 0.49 -5.18 -10.73
C ARG A 95 -0.17 -5.67 -9.46
N LEU A 96 -1.21 -4.98 -8.99
CA LEU A 96 -1.96 -5.40 -7.81
C LEU A 96 -2.65 -6.75 -8.03
N GLN A 97 -3.24 -6.97 -9.20
CA GLN A 97 -3.83 -8.27 -9.56
C GLN A 97 -2.78 -9.38 -9.64
N ALA A 98 -1.58 -9.10 -10.12
CA ALA A 98 -0.48 -10.08 -10.12
C ALA A 98 -0.12 -10.53 -8.70
N VAL A 99 0.02 -9.59 -7.77
CA VAL A 99 0.26 -9.91 -6.34
C VAL A 99 -0.88 -10.76 -5.77
N LEU A 100 -2.13 -10.40 -6.06
CA LEU A 100 -3.28 -11.18 -5.59
C LEU A 100 -3.33 -12.59 -6.18
N ALA A 101 -2.92 -12.76 -7.43
CA ALA A 101 -2.91 -14.05 -8.12
C ALA A 101 -1.83 -15.00 -7.58
N GLU A 102 -0.67 -14.47 -7.18
CA GLU A 102 0.42 -15.26 -6.59
C GLU A 102 0.10 -15.78 -5.18
N THR A 103 -0.93 -15.21 -4.53
CA THR A 103 -1.28 -15.53 -3.13
C THR A 103 -2.59 -16.30 -2.96
N ASN A 104 -3.22 -16.70 -4.07
CA ASN A 104 -4.37 -17.62 -4.12
C ASN A 104 -3.93 -19.06 -4.34
#